data_AF-A0AAE0PHL8-F1
#
_entry.id   AF-A0AAE0PHL8-F1
#
_cell.length_a   1.000
_cell.length_b   1.000
_cell.length_c   1.000
_cell.angle_alpha   90.00
_cell.angle_beta   90.00
_cell.angle_gamma   90.00
#
_symmetry.space_group_name_H-M   'P 1'
#
loop_
_entity.id
_entity.type
_entity.pdbx_description
1 polymer ?
#
loop_
_entity_poly.entity_id
_entity_poly.type
_entity_poly.pdbx_seq_one_letter_code
_entity_poly.pdbx_strand_id
1 'polypeptide(L)'
;MADFASINMEAVYGFVDRIELAAQQGDPDLKVKWKLILFLQNGLLDPNTRAVRPFSYFTVPLEYRQFGKIAYDWLLFHHMNRTTESALGQIGHTRPGLTRALLDGLAPHERDQRRRRVYGNPPRRPILPSYSKSLAGFYATEGAAKTVFHRTVSATVTADIPRTRRQQLRSVRIMAEALENTTEIQDNESKQVKAIKRTSRAVFECLAWRLLDSAIKMQEGKPDVLPWSTGFYRKQYATFTERWNGMVTFLRESKAAVANLLISPYWNRFAGDPSSELKVSA
;
A
#
# COMPACT_ATOMS: atom_id res chain seq x y z
N MET A 1 -1.49 2.58 32.04
CA MET A 1 -0.80 2.43 30.74
C MET A 1 -0.53 0.94 30.55
N ALA A 2 -0.86 0.36 29.39
CA ALA A 2 -0.46 -1.01 29.10
C ALA A 2 1.08 -1.06 29.04
N ASP A 3 1.70 -1.93 29.83
CA ASP A 3 3.14 -2.04 29.91
C ASP A 3 3.64 -2.90 28.74
N PHE A 4 4.56 -2.35 27.94
CA PHE A 4 5.25 -3.08 26.87
C PHE A 4 5.94 -4.34 27.39
N ALA A 5 6.29 -4.40 28.68
CA ALA A 5 6.89 -5.57 29.33
C ALA A 5 6.01 -6.84 29.27
N SER A 6 4.71 -6.71 28.97
CA SER A 6 3.76 -7.83 28.88
C SER A 6 3.58 -8.42 27.47
N ILE A 7 4.24 -7.84 26.46
CA ILE A 7 4.12 -8.24 25.05
C ILE A 7 5.19 -9.27 24.68
N ASN A 8 4.78 -10.43 24.16
CA ASN A 8 5.72 -11.39 23.59
C ASN A 8 6.21 -10.91 22.21
N MET A 9 7.31 -10.16 22.17
CA MET A 9 7.84 -9.55 20.94
C MET A 9 8.25 -10.57 19.87
N GLU A 10 8.78 -11.74 20.24
CA GLU A 10 9.16 -12.78 19.29
C GLU A 10 7.93 -13.33 18.55
N ALA A 11 6.81 -13.49 19.27
CA ALA A 11 5.55 -13.91 18.68
C ALA A 11 4.89 -12.81 17.81
N VAL A 12 5.10 -11.53 18.17
CA VAL A 12 4.62 -10.37 17.39
C VAL A 12 5.33 -10.29 16.04
N TYR A 13 6.66 -10.43 16.00
CA TYR A 13 7.41 -10.31 14.74
C TYR A 13 7.08 -11.42 13.74
N GLY A 14 6.82 -12.65 14.21
CA GLY A 14 6.47 -13.77 13.34
C GLY A 14 4.98 -13.87 12.97
N PHE A 15 4.11 -12.97 13.45
CA PHE A 15 2.66 -13.14 13.28
C PHE A 15 2.22 -13.05 11.82
N VAL A 16 2.74 -12.08 11.06
CA VAL A 16 2.40 -11.87 9.65
C VAL A 16 2.78 -13.10 8.84
N ASP A 17 4.03 -13.56 8.92
CA ASP A 17 4.53 -14.72 8.18
C ASP A 17 3.72 -15.98 8.49
N ARG A 18 3.30 -16.19 9.75
CA ARG A 18 2.46 -17.32 10.15
C ARG A 18 1.07 -17.26 9.50
N ILE A 19 0.46 -16.08 9.44
CA ILE A 19 -0.86 -15.89 8.83
C ILE A 19 -0.78 -16.04 7.31
N GLU A 20 0.26 -15.52 6.68
CA GLU A 20 0.50 -15.69 5.25
C GLU A 20 0.76 -17.15 4.89
N LEU A 21 1.59 -17.85 5.67
CA LEU A 21 1.85 -19.28 5.49
C LEU A 21 0.58 -20.12 5.65
N ALA A 22 -0.22 -19.86 6.69
CA ALA A 22 -1.50 -20.54 6.90
C ALA A 22 -2.46 -20.34 5.72
N ALA A 23 -2.48 -19.14 5.13
CA ALA A 23 -3.29 -18.86 3.94
C ALA A 23 -2.79 -19.61 2.70
N GLN A 24 -1.47 -19.65 2.49
CA GLN A 24 -0.87 -20.38 1.37
C GLN A 24 -1.12 -21.89 1.48
N GLN A 25 -1.13 -22.44 2.70
CA GLN A 25 -1.38 -23.86 2.96
C GLN A 25 -2.87 -24.23 2.99
N GLY A 26 -3.78 -23.27 2.89
CA GLY A 26 -5.22 -23.53 2.93
C GLY A 26 -5.71 -24.01 4.30
N ASP A 27 -5.14 -23.47 5.38
CA ASP A 27 -5.48 -23.83 6.76
C ASP A 27 -7.01 -23.76 7.00
N PRO A 28 -7.66 -24.88 7.42
CA PRO A 28 -9.10 -24.94 7.60
C PRO A 28 -9.61 -24.00 8.70
N ASP A 29 -8.77 -23.67 9.68
CA ASP A 29 -9.11 -22.83 10.82
C ASP A 29 -8.90 -21.34 10.55
N LEU A 30 -8.36 -20.97 9.38
CA LEU A 30 -8.04 -19.58 9.06
C LEU A 30 -9.26 -18.67 9.14
N LYS A 31 -10.46 -19.19 8.84
CA LYS A 31 -11.73 -18.46 9.00
C LYS A 31 -12.03 -18.14 10.47
N VAL A 32 -11.74 -19.07 11.39
CA VAL A 32 -11.93 -18.88 12.84
C VAL A 32 -10.87 -17.92 13.37
N LYS A 33 -9.61 -18.10 12.97
CA LYS A 33 -8.49 -17.20 13.30
C LYS A 33 -8.79 -15.75 12.92
N TRP A 34 -9.32 -15.50 11.71
CA TRP A 34 -9.74 -14.17 11.27
C TRP A 34 -10.90 -13.57 12.07
N LYS A 35 -11.90 -14.38 12.46
CA LYS A 35 -12.97 -13.92 13.36
C LYS A 35 -12.38 -13.49 14.70
N LEU A 36 -11.42 -14.25 15.23
CA LEU A 36 -10.78 -13.93 16.49
C LEU A 36 -9.95 -12.64 16.41
N ILE A 37 -9.15 -12.44 15.36
CA ILE A 37 -8.39 -11.20 15.14
C ILE A 37 -9.33 -9.98 15.18
N LEU A 38 -10.43 -10.04 14.42
CA LEU A 38 -11.39 -8.93 14.38
C LEU A 38 -12.13 -8.74 15.70
N PHE A 39 -12.49 -9.83 16.39
CA PHE A 39 -13.12 -9.79 17.71
C PHE A 39 -12.22 -9.10 18.74
N LEU A 40 -10.95 -9.51 18.81
CA LEU A 40 -9.95 -8.93 19.70
C LEU A 40 -9.74 -7.44 19.39
N GLN A 41 -9.54 -7.08 18.11
CA GLN A 41 -9.31 -5.69 17.74
C GLN A 41 -10.51 -4.79 18.05
N ASN A 42 -11.72 -5.23 17.72
CA ASN A 42 -12.93 -4.45 17.96
C ASN A 42 -13.22 -4.27 19.46
N GLY A 43 -12.80 -5.24 20.29
CA GLY A 43 -12.97 -5.19 21.75
C GLY A 43 -11.74 -4.71 22.52
N LEU A 44 -10.66 -4.31 21.85
CA LEU A 44 -9.38 -3.98 22.48
C LEU A 44 -9.50 -2.82 23.47
N LEU A 45 -10.32 -1.82 23.13
CA LEU A 45 -10.58 -0.67 23.97
C LEU A 45 -11.94 -0.77 24.63
N ASP A 46 -11.98 -0.37 25.89
CA ASP A 46 -13.23 -0.08 26.56
C ASP A 46 -13.92 1.14 25.92
N PRO A 47 -15.20 1.06 25.56
CA PRO A 47 -15.88 2.15 24.84
C PRO A 47 -16.05 3.40 25.68
N ASN A 48 -16.14 3.26 27.01
CA ASN A 48 -16.41 4.38 27.92
C ASN A 48 -15.10 5.03 28.37
N THR A 49 -14.15 4.22 28.82
CA THR A 49 -12.89 4.71 29.42
C THR A 49 -11.75 4.85 28.40
N ARG A 50 -11.90 4.25 27.21
CA ARG A 50 -10.82 4.09 26.21
C ARG A 50 -9.58 3.37 26.75
N ALA A 51 -9.69 2.70 27.90
CA ALA A 51 -8.63 1.88 28.45
C ALA A 51 -8.46 0.60 27.63
N VAL A 52 -7.21 0.15 27.48
CA VAL A 52 -6.91 -1.15 26.87
C VAL A 52 -7.40 -2.26 27.81
N ARG A 53 -8.21 -3.18 27.27
CA ARG A 53 -8.71 -4.34 28.00
C ARG A 53 -7.66 -5.45 27.99
N PRO A 54 -7.36 -6.07 29.14
CA PRO A 54 -6.39 -7.16 29.20
C PRO A 54 -6.89 -8.40 28.44
N PHE A 55 -5.99 -9.28 28.01
CA PHE A 55 -6.35 -10.51 27.29
C PHE A 55 -7.34 -11.40 28.07
N SER A 56 -7.28 -11.41 29.40
CA SER A 56 -8.20 -12.16 30.26
C SER A 56 -9.66 -11.74 30.14
N TYR A 57 -9.95 -10.54 29.63
CA TYR A 57 -11.31 -10.08 29.36
C TYR A 57 -11.98 -10.84 28.20
N PHE A 58 -11.19 -11.39 27.27
CA PHE A 58 -11.71 -12.01 26.06
C PHE A 58 -12.00 -13.49 26.29
N THR A 59 -13.22 -13.92 25.96
CA THR A 59 -13.58 -15.33 25.94
C THR A 59 -13.07 -15.97 24.64
N VAL A 60 -11.91 -16.63 24.72
CA VAL A 60 -11.27 -17.33 23.60
C VAL A 60 -11.37 -18.84 23.83
N PRO A 61 -11.83 -19.65 22.84
CA PRO A 61 -11.87 -21.11 22.99
C PRO A 61 -10.48 -21.68 23.30
N LEU A 62 -10.43 -22.78 24.06
CA LEU A 62 -9.20 -23.32 24.61
C LEU A 62 -8.20 -23.69 23.50
N GLU A 63 -8.69 -24.30 22.42
CA GLU A 63 -7.94 -24.71 21.25
C GLU A 63 -7.32 -23.53 20.47
N TYR A 64 -7.89 -22.33 20.62
CA TYR A 64 -7.37 -21.09 19.99
C TYR A 64 -6.66 -20.17 20.98
N ARG A 65 -6.52 -20.54 22.26
CA ARG A 65 -6.04 -19.63 23.30
C ARG A 65 -4.63 -19.13 23.05
N GLN A 66 -3.73 -20.01 22.60
CA GLN A 66 -2.36 -19.64 22.25
C GLN A 66 -2.33 -18.66 21.06
N PHE A 67 -3.04 -18.98 19.98
CA PHE A 67 -3.16 -18.11 18.82
C PHE A 67 -3.78 -16.75 19.19
N GLY A 68 -4.86 -16.77 19.99
CA GLY A 68 -5.54 -15.57 20.48
C GLY A 68 -4.63 -14.66 21.29
N LYS A 69 -3.78 -15.21 22.15
CA LYS A 69 -2.81 -14.40 22.92
C LYS A 69 -1.78 -13.75 22.00
N ILE A 70 -1.25 -14.48 21.02
CA ILE A 70 -0.29 -13.95 20.04
C ILE A 70 -0.94 -12.84 19.20
N ALA A 71 -2.15 -13.08 18.70
CA ALA A 71 -2.90 -12.09 17.94
C ALA A 71 -3.19 -10.84 18.79
N TYR A 72 -3.60 -11.02 20.06
CA TYR A 72 -3.81 -9.91 20.98
C TYR A 72 -2.54 -9.08 21.19
N ASP A 73 -1.39 -9.73 21.42
CA ASP A 73 -0.11 -9.04 21.61
C ASP A 73 0.32 -8.25 20.37
N TRP A 74 0.12 -8.83 19.20
CA TRP A 74 0.37 -8.17 17.91
C TRP A 74 -0.55 -6.95 17.71
N LEU A 75 -1.85 -7.10 17.99
CA LEU A 75 -2.81 -6.00 17.90
C LEU A 75 -2.51 -4.89 18.91
N LEU A 76 -2.18 -5.26 20.15
CA LEU A 76 -1.81 -4.31 21.20
C LEU A 76 -0.55 -3.52 20.81
N PHE A 77 0.48 -4.20 20.31
CA PHE A 77 1.69 -3.56 19.80
C PHE A 77 1.35 -2.52 18.72
N HIS A 78 0.56 -2.90 17.71
CA HIS A 78 0.19 -1.98 16.64
C HIS A 78 -0.75 -0.86 17.09
N HIS A 79 -1.60 -1.12 18.09
CA HIS A 79 -2.44 -0.11 18.69
C HIS A 79 -1.60 0.96 19.42
N MET A 80 -0.67 0.53 20.27
CA MET A 80 0.22 1.43 21.02
C MET A 80 1.10 2.28 20.09
N ASN A 81 1.49 1.73 18.93
CA ASN A 81 2.29 2.41 17.92
C ASN A 81 1.46 3.15 16.85
N ARG A 82 0.12 3.19 16.96
CA ARG A 82 -0.79 3.80 15.96
C ARG A 82 -0.59 3.28 14.53
N THR A 83 -0.31 1.99 14.37
CA THR A 83 -0.06 1.31 13.09
C THR A 83 -1.10 0.23 12.77
N THR A 84 -2.22 0.18 13.50
CA THR A 84 -3.30 -0.81 13.29
C THR A 84 -3.82 -0.87 11.86
N GLU A 85 -3.96 0.29 11.20
CA GLU A 85 -4.39 0.37 9.80
C GLU A 85 -3.44 -0.41 8.88
N SER A 86 -2.15 -0.07 8.91
CA SER A 86 -1.13 -0.73 8.09
C SER A 86 -1.01 -2.22 8.43
N ALA A 87 -1.08 -2.57 9.72
CA ALA A 87 -0.95 -3.93 10.21
C ALA A 87 -2.06 -4.84 9.70
N LEU A 88 -3.33 -4.43 9.88
CA LEU A 88 -4.47 -5.21 9.39
C LEU A 88 -4.55 -5.21 7.86
N GLY A 89 -4.19 -4.09 7.22
CA GLY A 89 -4.09 -4.01 5.77
C GLY A 89 -3.09 -5.00 5.20
N GLN A 90 -1.92 -5.14 5.82
CA GLN A 90 -0.87 -6.06 5.39
C GLN A 90 -1.36 -7.51 5.30
N ILE A 91 -2.05 -8.00 6.35
CA ILE A 91 -2.53 -9.38 6.38
C ILE A 91 -3.89 -9.56 5.70
N GLY A 92 -4.64 -8.50 5.39
CA GLY A 92 -6.03 -8.58 4.93
C GLY A 92 -6.30 -9.54 3.77
N HIS A 93 -5.34 -9.66 2.84
CA HIS A 93 -5.39 -10.57 1.69
C HIS A 93 -5.46 -12.06 2.06
N THR A 94 -5.05 -12.41 3.28
CA THR A 94 -5.11 -13.79 3.82
C THR A 94 -6.51 -14.17 4.31
N ARG A 95 -7.45 -13.23 4.40
CA ARG A 95 -8.81 -13.52 4.86
C ARG A 95 -9.53 -14.42 3.85
N PRO A 96 -10.00 -15.63 4.26
CA PRO A 96 -10.57 -16.58 3.33
C PRO A 96 -11.75 -16.01 2.53
N GLY A 97 -11.66 -16.10 1.20
CA GLY A 97 -12.69 -15.68 0.25
C GLY A 97 -12.84 -14.17 0.06
N LEU A 98 -12.11 -13.32 0.82
CA LEU A 98 -12.28 -11.86 0.76
C LEU A 98 -11.89 -11.30 -0.61
N THR A 99 -10.69 -11.62 -1.11
CA THR A 99 -10.17 -11.11 -2.39
C THR A 99 -11.09 -11.48 -3.56
N ARG A 100 -11.65 -12.71 -3.55
CA ARG A 100 -12.63 -13.16 -4.55
C ARG A 100 -13.94 -12.39 -4.45
N ALA A 101 -14.50 -12.27 -3.25
CA ALA A 101 -15.73 -11.50 -3.03
C ALA A 101 -15.58 -10.04 -3.46
N LEU A 102 -14.42 -9.42 -3.20
CA LEU A 102 -14.10 -8.08 -3.68
C LEU A 102 -14.13 -8.02 -5.21
N LEU A 103 -13.40 -8.89 -5.89
CA LEU A 103 -13.38 -8.97 -7.36
C LEU A 103 -14.77 -9.16 -7.98
N ASP A 104 -15.59 -10.03 -7.38
CA ASP A 104 -16.95 -10.29 -7.86
C ASP A 104 -17.86 -9.07 -7.70
N GLY A 105 -17.64 -8.25 -6.66
CA GLY A 105 -18.37 -7.02 -6.41
C GLY A 105 -17.95 -5.82 -7.27
N LEU A 106 -16.76 -5.86 -7.88
CA LEU A 106 -16.25 -4.79 -8.73
C LEU A 106 -16.95 -4.74 -10.09
N ALA A 107 -17.11 -3.53 -10.64
CA ALA A 107 -17.55 -3.32 -12.01
C ALA A 107 -16.53 -3.90 -13.01
N PRO A 108 -16.93 -4.28 -14.23
CA PRO A 108 -16.01 -4.90 -15.20
C PRO A 108 -14.74 -4.09 -15.48
N HIS A 109 -14.83 -2.76 -15.43
CA HIS A 109 -13.72 -1.83 -15.67
C HIS A 109 -12.76 -1.69 -14.48
N GLU A 110 -13.18 -2.06 -13.27
CA GLU A 110 -12.36 -2.03 -12.05
C GLU A 110 -11.61 -3.35 -11.84
N ARG A 111 -11.93 -4.41 -12.59
CA ARG A 111 -11.32 -5.76 -12.46
C ARG A 111 -9.97 -5.93 -13.16
N ASP A 112 -9.43 -4.88 -13.76
CA ASP A 112 -8.17 -4.94 -14.51
C ASP A 112 -7.49 -3.56 -14.57
N GLN A 113 -6.16 -3.53 -14.59
CA GLN A 113 -5.33 -2.33 -14.64
C GLN A 113 -4.81 -2.00 -16.05
N ARG A 114 -5.40 -2.63 -17.09
CA ARG A 114 -5.09 -2.31 -18.50
C ARG A 114 -5.75 -0.99 -18.91
N ARG A 115 -5.11 -0.28 -19.83
CA ARG A 115 -5.69 0.90 -20.50
C ARG A 115 -7.00 0.55 -21.18
N ARG A 116 -8.09 1.18 -20.77
CA ARG A 116 -9.42 1.01 -21.36
C ARG A 116 -9.99 2.37 -21.77
N ARG A 117 -10.67 2.40 -22.91
CA ARG A 117 -11.38 3.59 -23.43
C ARG A 117 -12.87 3.60 -23.11
N VAL A 118 -13.40 2.51 -22.55
CA VAL A 118 -14.84 2.30 -22.35
C VAL A 118 -15.10 1.80 -20.94
N TYR A 119 -16.01 2.47 -20.23
CA TYR A 119 -16.49 2.10 -18.90
C TYR A 119 -17.63 1.09 -19.03
N GLY A 120 -17.50 -0.06 -18.36
CA GLY A 120 -18.59 -1.03 -18.24
C GLY A 120 -19.58 -0.59 -17.16
N ASN A 121 -20.87 -0.87 -17.36
CA ASN A 121 -21.90 -0.59 -16.37
C ASN A 121 -21.64 -1.35 -15.05
N PRO A 122 -21.94 -0.75 -13.89
CA PRO A 122 -21.91 -1.45 -12.61
C PRO A 122 -22.97 -2.56 -12.57
N PRO A 123 -22.85 -3.54 -11.66
CA PRO A 123 -23.88 -4.57 -11.43
C PRO A 123 -25.26 -3.94 -11.20
N ARG A 124 -26.31 -4.49 -11.83
CA ARG A 124 -27.69 -4.01 -11.67
C ARG A 124 -28.15 -4.32 -10.24
N ARG A 125 -28.27 -3.27 -9.40
CA ARG A 125 -28.61 -3.21 -7.96
C ARG A 125 -27.38 -3.25 -7.03
N PRO A 126 -26.81 -2.09 -6.66
CA PRO A 126 -25.77 -2.02 -5.63
C PRO A 126 -26.43 -2.09 -4.25
N ILE A 127 -26.77 -3.28 -3.77
CA ILE A 127 -26.90 -3.48 -2.33
C ILE A 127 -25.50 -3.26 -1.77
N LEU A 128 -25.35 -2.37 -0.78
CA LEU A 128 -24.07 -2.18 -0.08
C LEU A 128 -23.59 -3.55 0.41
N PRO A 129 -22.43 -4.06 -0.05
CA PRO A 129 -22.03 -5.44 0.24
C PRO A 129 -21.70 -5.70 1.71
N SER A 130 -21.45 -4.63 2.48
CA SER A 130 -21.09 -4.69 3.90
C SER A 130 -19.94 -5.67 4.21
N TYR A 131 -18.92 -5.71 3.33
CA TYR A 131 -17.70 -6.51 3.52
C TYR A 131 -17.00 -6.22 4.87
N SER A 132 -17.17 -5.00 5.35
CA SER A 132 -16.63 -4.47 6.60
C SER A 132 -17.76 -4.10 7.54
N LYS A 133 -17.80 -4.75 8.70
CA LYS A 133 -18.74 -4.43 9.80
C LYS A 133 -18.11 -3.59 10.91
N SER A 134 -16.82 -3.29 10.78
CA SER A 134 -16.06 -2.46 11.72
C SER A 134 -14.90 -1.80 10.99
N LEU A 135 -14.27 -0.81 11.64
CA LEU A 135 -13.09 -0.14 11.13
C LEU A 135 -11.90 -1.10 10.93
N ALA A 136 -11.72 -2.06 11.83
CA ALA A 136 -10.73 -3.13 11.67
C ALA A 136 -11.00 -3.98 10.43
N GLY A 137 -12.27 -4.33 10.21
CA GLY A 137 -12.70 -5.03 9.01
C GLY A 137 -12.46 -4.22 7.74
N PHE A 138 -12.62 -2.89 7.81
CA PHE A 138 -12.32 -1.98 6.72
C PHE A 138 -10.83 -1.97 6.38
N TYR A 139 -9.93 -1.83 7.35
CA TYR A 139 -8.48 -1.83 7.10
C TYR A 139 -8.01 -3.13 6.42
N ALA A 140 -8.46 -4.28 6.92
CA ALA A 140 -8.18 -5.57 6.28
C ALA A 140 -8.76 -5.64 4.86
N THR A 141 -9.96 -5.10 4.65
CA THR A 141 -10.61 -5.09 3.33
C THR A 141 -9.90 -4.20 2.33
N GLU A 142 -9.45 -3.01 2.75
CA GLU A 142 -8.71 -2.09 1.90
C GLU A 142 -7.35 -2.69 1.51
N GLY A 143 -6.63 -3.28 2.47
CA GLY A 143 -5.38 -3.98 2.20
C GLY A 143 -5.56 -5.14 1.22
N ALA A 144 -6.59 -5.98 1.42
CA ALA A 144 -6.93 -7.02 0.46
C ALA A 144 -7.23 -6.45 -0.94
N ALA A 145 -7.98 -5.36 -1.04
CA ALA A 145 -8.30 -4.71 -2.30
C ALA A 145 -7.04 -4.22 -3.04
N LYS A 146 -6.05 -3.67 -2.32
CA LYS A 146 -4.74 -3.28 -2.87
C LYS A 146 -3.95 -4.49 -3.43
N THR A 147 -4.15 -5.68 -2.85
CA THR A 147 -3.48 -6.92 -3.31
C THR A 147 -4.12 -7.60 -4.52
N VAL A 148 -5.34 -7.23 -4.92
CA VAL A 148 -6.07 -7.89 -6.02
C VAL A 148 -5.29 -7.90 -7.33
N PHE A 149 -4.46 -6.88 -7.57
CA PHE A 149 -3.62 -6.77 -8.76
C PHE A 149 -2.14 -7.06 -8.51
N HIS A 150 -1.82 -7.65 -7.36
CA HIS A 150 -0.48 -8.15 -7.13
C HIS A 150 -0.17 -9.27 -8.12
N ARG A 151 1.06 -9.30 -8.61
CA ARG A 151 1.51 -10.33 -9.55
C ARG A 151 2.87 -10.82 -9.11
N THR A 152 3.08 -12.12 -9.22
CA THR A 152 4.43 -12.70 -9.14
C THR A 152 5.23 -12.26 -10.36
N VAL A 153 6.40 -11.68 -10.12
CA VAL A 153 7.37 -11.29 -11.15
C VAL A 153 8.59 -12.20 -11.06
N SER A 154 9.24 -12.46 -12.20
CA SER A 154 10.46 -13.25 -12.23
C SER A 154 11.61 -12.51 -11.53
N ALA A 155 12.56 -13.27 -10.99
CA ALA A 155 13.77 -12.71 -10.37
C ALA A 155 14.58 -11.83 -11.34
N THR A 156 14.52 -12.11 -12.65
CA THR A 156 15.18 -11.31 -13.67
C THR A 156 14.65 -9.88 -13.75
N VAL A 157 13.33 -9.69 -13.54
CA VAL A 157 12.66 -8.38 -13.61
C VAL A 157 13.00 -7.51 -12.40
N THR A 158 13.39 -8.11 -11.28
CA THR A 158 13.72 -7.44 -10.01
C THR A 158 15.22 -7.48 -9.69
N ALA A 159 16.05 -8.01 -10.59
CA ALA A 159 17.46 -8.28 -10.34
C ALA A 159 18.29 -7.02 -10.05
N ASP A 160 17.95 -5.91 -10.70
CA ASP A 160 18.69 -4.64 -10.63
C ASP A 160 18.06 -3.61 -9.67
N ILE A 161 17.10 -4.03 -8.83
CA ILE A 161 16.56 -3.19 -7.77
C ILE A 161 17.69 -2.79 -6.79
N PRO A 162 17.82 -1.50 -6.42
CA PRO A 162 18.84 -1.05 -5.49
C PRO A 162 18.61 -1.61 -4.08
N ARG A 163 19.50 -2.51 -3.63
CA ARG A 163 19.40 -3.19 -2.33
C ARG A 163 20.29 -2.58 -1.25
N THR A 164 21.39 -1.94 -1.65
CA THR A 164 22.32 -1.33 -0.70
C THR A 164 21.98 0.13 -0.47
N ARG A 165 22.24 0.63 0.75
CA ARG A 165 22.08 2.05 1.10
C ARG A 165 22.80 2.96 0.11
N ARG A 166 23.99 2.58 -0.35
CA ARG A 166 24.77 3.35 -1.34
C ARG A 166 24.05 3.46 -2.69
N GLN A 167 23.49 2.36 -3.19
CA GLN A 167 22.70 2.36 -4.43
C GLN A 167 21.44 3.21 -4.29
N GLN A 168 20.71 3.05 -3.19
CA GLN A 168 19.48 3.81 -2.94
C GLN A 168 19.76 5.31 -2.84
N LEU A 169 20.80 5.72 -2.10
CA LEU A 169 21.22 7.12 -2.02
C LEU A 169 21.59 7.70 -3.38
N ARG A 170 22.23 6.91 -4.26
CA ARG A 170 22.52 7.34 -5.64
C ARG A 170 21.23 7.60 -6.42
N SER A 171 20.27 6.68 -6.37
CA SER A 171 18.97 6.86 -7.01
C SER A 171 18.23 8.09 -6.49
N VAL A 172 18.19 8.27 -5.17
CA VAL A 172 17.54 9.43 -4.51
C VAL A 172 18.14 10.75 -4.98
N ARG A 173 19.47 10.87 -5.05
CA ARG A 173 20.14 12.08 -5.55
C ARG A 173 19.75 12.41 -6.99
N ILE A 174 19.80 11.42 -7.88
CA ILE A 174 19.44 11.59 -9.31
C ILE A 174 17.99 12.08 -9.44
N MET A 175 17.07 11.53 -8.65
CA MET A 175 15.66 11.95 -8.68
C MET A 175 15.46 13.35 -8.08
N ALA A 176 16.11 13.66 -6.96
CA ALA A 176 16.03 14.99 -6.36
C ALA A 176 16.50 16.08 -7.34
N GLU A 177 17.61 15.84 -8.05
CA GLU A 177 18.11 16.73 -9.11
C GLU A 177 17.12 16.86 -10.27
N ALA A 178 16.44 15.78 -10.67
CA ALA A 178 15.42 15.83 -11.71
C ALA A 178 14.18 16.63 -11.29
N LEU A 179 13.74 16.50 -10.04
CA LEU A 179 12.63 17.26 -9.46
C LEU A 179 12.95 18.76 -9.41
N GLU A 180 14.17 19.11 -9.00
CA GLU A 180 14.67 20.49 -8.85
C GLU A 180 14.93 21.18 -10.20
N ASN A 181 15.21 20.43 -11.27
CA ASN A 181 15.55 20.99 -12.57
C ASN A 181 14.43 21.92 -13.09
N THR A 182 14.78 23.17 -13.39
CA THR A 182 13.86 24.16 -14.01
C THR A 182 14.48 24.87 -15.22
N THR A 183 15.62 24.37 -15.72
CA THR A 183 16.50 25.06 -16.68
C THR A 183 16.02 25.00 -18.14
N GLU A 184 15.10 24.11 -18.49
CA GLU A 184 14.66 23.86 -19.88
C GLU A 184 13.26 24.44 -20.22
N ILE A 185 12.73 25.34 -19.40
CA ILE A 185 11.34 25.82 -19.55
C ILE A 185 11.33 27.15 -20.28
N GLN A 186 10.92 27.10 -21.55
CA GLN A 186 10.92 28.23 -22.47
C GLN A 186 9.76 29.23 -22.29
N ASP A 187 8.88 29.06 -21.29
CA ASP A 187 7.70 29.91 -21.11
C ASP A 187 7.60 30.52 -19.70
N ASN A 188 7.26 31.82 -19.68
CA ASN A 188 7.08 32.70 -18.53
C ASN A 188 6.71 31.99 -17.22
N GLU A 189 7.53 32.20 -16.17
CA GLU A 189 7.47 31.58 -14.84
C GLU A 189 6.08 31.10 -14.38
N SER A 190 5.71 29.88 -14.77
CA SER A 190 4.44 29.29 -14.37
C SER A 190 4.37 29.16 -12.84
N LYS A 191 3.16 29.16 -12.27
CA LYS A 191 2.96 28.99 -10.82
C LYS A 191 3.65 27.73 -10.30
N GLN A 192 3.70 26.68 -11.11
CA GLN A 192 4.37 25.41 -10.84
C GLN A 192 5.89 25.59 -10.73
N VAL A 193 6.53 26.30 -11.68
CA VAL A 193 7.96 26.58 -11.63
C VAL A 193 8.33 27.43 -10.41
N LYS A 194 7.50 28.44 -10.09
CA LYS A 194 7.69 29.25 -8.87
C LYS A 194 7.61 28.42 -7.60
N ALA A 195 6.65 27.48 -7.52
CA ALA A 195 6.52 26.58 -6.38
C ALA A 195 7.77 25.70 -6.22
N ILE A 196 8.30 25.13 -7.32
CA ILE A 196 9.50 24.29 -7.32
C ILE A 196 10.72 25.09 -6.86
N LYS A 197 10.97 26.29 -7.43
CA LYS A 197 12.10 27.15 -7.05
C LYS A 197 12.08 27.54 -5.56
N ARG A 198 10.89 27.59 -4.94
CA ARG A 198 10.70 27.92 -3.51
C ARG A 198 10.71 26.70 -2.59
N THR A 199 10.77 25.50 -3.15
CA THR A 199 10.78 24.24 -2.40
C THR A 199 12.22 23.89 -2.00
N SER A 200 12.41 23.47 -0.75
CA SER A 200 13.74 23.12 -0.25
C SER A 200 14.21 21.75 -0.78
N ARG A 201 15.54 21.57 -0.89
CA ARG A 201 16.13 20.28 -1.30
C ARG A 201 15.76 19.12 -0.37
N ALA A 202 15.51 19.39 0.92
CA ALA A 202 15.03 18.39 1.87
C ALA A 202 13.65 17.83 1.47
N VAL A 203 12.75 18.67 0.94
CA VAL A 203 11.46 18.20 0.41
C VAL A 203 11.68 17.32 -0.82
N PHE A 204 12.55 17.72 -1.75
CA PHE A 204 12.87 16.90 -2.93
C PHE A 204 13.51 15.55 -2.56
N GLU A 205 14.37 15.50 -1.54
CA GLU A 205 14.90 14.25 -1.02
C GLU A 205 13.80 13.34 -0.46
N CYS A 206 12.88 13.89 0.35
CA CYS A 206 11.73 13.14 0.86
C CYS A 206 10.84 12.59 -0.27
N LEU A 207 10.58 13.40 -1.29
CA LEU A 207 9.84 12.96 -2.48
C LEU A 207 10.57 11.86 -3.25
N ALA A 208 11.87 11.99 -3.42
CA ALA A 208 12.70 11.00 -4.10
C ALA A 208 12.69 9.64 -3.38
N TRP A 209 12.70 9.62 -2.04
CA TRP A 209 12.54 8.39 -1.26
C TRP A 209 11.17 7.73 -1.48
N ARG A 210 10.08 8.51 -1.50
CA ARG A 210 8.73 7.98 -1.76
C ARG A 210 8.58 7.45 -3.18
N LEU A 211 9.16 8.13 -4.16
CA LEU A 211 9.20 7.67 -5.54
C LEU A 211 10.03 6.39 -5.69
N LEU A 212 11.15 6.26 -4.98
CA LEU A 212 11.96 5.05 -4.97
C LEU A 212 11.18 3.85 -4.41
N ASP A 213 10.56 4.00 -3.23
CA ASP A 213 9.71 2.94 -2.63
C ASP A 213 8.58 2.52 -3.59
N SER A 214 7.91 3.50 -4.20
CA SER A 214 6.81 3.24 -5.14
C SER A 214 7.29 2.55 -6.41
N ALA A 215 8.47 2.91 -6.93
CA ALA A 215 9.08 2.26 -8.09
C ALA A 215 9.47 0.82 -7.79
N ILE A 216 10.02 0.54 -6.60
CA ILE A 216 10.38 -0.80 -6.13
C ILE A 216 9.11 -1.66 -6.05
N LYS A 217 8.10 -1.20 -5.31
CA LYS A 217 6.80 -1.87 -5.19
C LYS A 217 6.16 -2.16 -6.55
N MET A 218 6.21 -1.20 -7.48
CA MET A 218 5.69 -1.38 -8.84
C MET A 218 6.44 -2.48 -9.61
N GLN A 219 7.77 -2.51 -9.49
CA GLN A 219 8.63 -3.49 -10.15
C GLN A 219 8.48 -4.89 -9.56
N GLU A 220 8.33 -5.00 -8.24
CA GLU A 220 7.97 -6.23 -7.51
C GLU A 220 6.53 -6.70 -7.77
N GLY A 221 5.77 -5.91 -8.52
CA GLY A 221 4.40 -6.20 -8.88
C GLY A 221 3.39 -6.08 -7.77
N LYS A 222 3.69 -5.24 -6.79
CA LYS A 222 2.85 -4.86 -5.66
C LYS A 222 2.49 -3.37 -5.75
N PRO A 223 1.69 -2.93 -6.75
CA PRO A 223 1.46 -1.50 -7.01
C PRO A 223 0.82 -0.75 -5.83
N ASP A 224 0.18 -1.45 -4.89
CA ASP A 224 -0.50 -0.85 -3.72
C ASP A 224 -1.57 0.19 -4.13
N VAL A 225 -2.32 -0.14 -5.20
CA VAL A 225 -3.35 0.73 -5.80
C VAL A 225 -4.71 0.06 -5.68
N LEU A 226 -5.73 0.86 -5.36
CA LEU A 226 -7.10 0.40 -5.23
C LEU A 226 -7.75 0.13 -6.60
N PRO A 227 -8.67 -0.84 -6.71
CA PRO A 227 -9.28 -1.20 -7.99
C PRO A 227 -10.08 -0.11 -8.70
N TRP A 228 -10.67 0.82 -7.96
CA TRP A 228 -11.40 1.96 -8.50
C TRP A 228 -10.50 3.14 -8.91
N SER A 229 -9.18 3.02 -8.79
CA SER A 229 -8.23 4.00 -9.33
C SER A 229 -8.11 3.85 -10.86
N THR A 230 -9.19 4.09 -11.58
CA THR A 230 -9.32 3.81 -13.03
C THR A 230 -8.38 4.62 -13.93
N GLY A 231 -7.82 5.73 -13.42
CA GLY A 231 -6.76 6.49 -14.09
C GLY A 231 -5.34 5.92 -13.92
N PHE A 232 -5.18 4.86 -13.12
CA PHE A 232 -3.89 4.20 -12.91
C PHE A 232 -3.62 3.16 -14.00
N TYR A 233 -2.43 3.22 -14.59
CA TYR A 233 -1.95 2.23 -15.54
C TYR A 233 -0.60 1.69 -15.13
N ARG A 234 -0.44 0.38 -15.26
CA ARG A 234 0.82 -0.31 -14.97
C ARG A 234 1.50 -0.73 -16.27
N LYS A 235 2.57 -0.03 -16.64
CA LYS A 235 3.47 -0.44 -17.70
C LYS A 235 4.46 -1.48 -17.18
N GLN A 236 4.68 -2.51 -18.00
CA GLN A 236 5.71 -3.51 -17.75
C GLN A 236 7.06 -2.98 -18.25
N TYR A 237 8.09 -3.18 -17.43
CA TYR A 237 9.48 -2.83 -17.72
C TYR A 237 10.33 -4.06 -17.52
N ALA A 238 11.34 -4.26 -18.37
CA ALA A 238 12.21 -5.44 -18.26
C ALA A 238 13.10 -5.35 -17.02
N THR A 239 13.47 -4.13 -16.61
CA THR A 239 14.34 -3.87 -15.46
C THR A 239 13.83 -2.71 -14.60
N PHE A 240 14.29 -2.65 -13.34
CA PHE A 240 14.04 -1.50 -12.47
C PHE A 240 14.66 -0.22 -13.04
N THR A 241 15.88 -0.32 -13.59
CA THR A 241 16.64 0.81 -14.14
C THR A 241 15.87 1.46 -15.29
N GLU A 242 15.27 0.70 -16.20
CA GLU A 242 14.42 1.25 -17.26
C GLU A 242 13.21 2.01 -16.69
N ARG A 243 12.53 1.46 -15.68
CA ARG A 243 11.41 2.15 -15.01
C ARG A 243 11.89 3.45 -14.38
N TRP A 244 12.99 3.39 -13.62
CA TRP A 244 13.54 4.53 -12.89
C TRP A 244 13.97 5.65 -13.84
N ASN A 245 14.68 5.32 -14.91
CA ASN A 245 15.09 6.29 -15.92
C ASN A 245 13.88 6.95 -16.60
N GLY A 246 12.82 6.18 -16.87
CA GLY A 246 11.55 6.72 -17.36
C GLY A 246 10.91 7.72 -16.39
N MET A 247 10.90 7.42 -15.08
CA MET A 247 10.39 8.34 -14.06
C MET A 247 11.25 9.61 -13.94
N VAL A 248 12.59 9.46 -13.93
CA VAL A 248 13.54 10.58 -13.87
C VAL A 248 13.34 11.52 -15.06
N THR A 249 13.21 10.97 -16.27
CA THR A 249 12.95 11.75 -17.49
C THR A 249 11.62 12.49 -17.39
N PHE A 250 10.54 11.78 -17.03
CA PHE A 250 9.22 12.38 -16.86
C PHE A 250 9.20 13.54 -15.85
N LEU A 251 9.79 13.36 -14.67
CA LEU A 251 9.77 14.38 -13.62
C LEU A 251 10.76 15.52 -13.88
N ARG A 252 11.80 15.27 -14.69
CA ARG A 252 12.66 16.33 -15.23
C ARG A 252 11.91 17.23 -16.20
N GLU A 253 11.09 16.65 -17.07
CA GLU A 253 10.38 17.40 -18.13
C GLU A 253 9.06 18.03 -17.65
N SER A 254 8.29 17.35 -16.78
CA SER A 254 6.95 17.81 -16.37
C SER A 254 6.92 18.49 -15.00
N LYS A 255 7.05 19.81 -14.96
CA LYS A 255 6.92 20.57 -13.69
C LYS A 255 5.50 20.61 -13.13
N ALA A 256 4.49 20.40 -13.97
CA ALA A 256 3.13 20.18 -13.49
C ALA A 256 3.04 18.91 -12.62
N ALA A 257 3.69 17.82 -13.05
CA ALA A 257 3.77 16.60 -12.26
C ALA A 257 4.53 16.81 -10.94
N VAL A 258 5.68 17.49 -10.99
CA VAL A 258 6.45 17.82 -9.77
C VAL A 258 5.63 18.69 -8.81
N ALA A 259 4.93 19.71 -9.30
CA ALA A 259 4.07 20.54 -8.45
C ALA A 259 2.93 19.74 -7.83
N ASN A 260 2.35 18.77 -8.56
CA ASN A 260 1.34 17.87 -8.01
C ASN A 260 1.90 17.01 -6.87
N LEU A 261 3.17 16.57 -6.94
CA LEU A 261 3.82 15.83 -5.86
C LEU A 261 3.97 16.64 -4.56
N LEU A 262 4.03 17.97 -4.65
CA LEU A 262 4.09 18.86 -3.48
C LEU A 262 2.73 19.01 -2.78
N ILE A 263 1.64 18.72 -3.49
CA ILE A 263 0.27 18.90 -2.99
C ILE A 263 -0.33 17.56 -2.56
N SER A 264 -0.19 16.52 -3.39
CA SER A 264 -0.89 15.26 -3.21
C SER A 264 -0.05 14.05 -3.66
N PRO A 265 -0.17 12.91 -2.97
CA PRO A 265 0.60 11.69 -3.26
C PRO A 265 0.22 11.04 -4.59
N TYR A 266 0.85 11.44 -5.69
CA TYR A 266 0.70 10.79 -7.01
C TYR A 266 1.82 9.78 -7.34
N TRP A 267 2.61 9.36 -6.35
CA TRP A 267 3.79 8.50 -6.54
C TRP A 267 3.47 7.19 -7.27
N ASN A 268 2.42 6.48 -6.85
CA ASN A 268 2.05 5.19 -7.44
C ASN A 268 1.71 5.34 -8.93
N ARG A 269 0.96 6.41 -9.28
CA ARG A 269 0.60 6.75 -10.65
C ARG A 269 1.85 6.99 -11.50
N PHE A 270 2.74 7.85 -11.03
CA PHE A 270 3.96 8.22 -11.78
C PHE A 270 4.97 7.07 -11.87
N ALA A 271 5.01 6.17 -10.89
CA ALA A 271 5.79 4.95 -10.97
C ALA A 271 5.19 3.90 -11.92
N GLY A 272 3.87 3.93 -12.13
CA GLY A 272 3.12 2.96 -12.93
C GLY A 272 3.44 3.02 -14.42
N ASP A 273 3.28 4.20 -15.03
CA ASP A 273 3.50 4.42 -16.47
C ASP A 273 3.99 5.86 -16.78
N PRO A 274 5.22 6.21 -16.37
CA PRO A 274 5.75 7.57 -16.50
C PRO A 274 5.81 8.04 -17.96
N SER A 275 6.10 7.14 -18.90
CA SER A 275 6.21 7.48 -20.33
C SER A 275 4.92 8.01 -20.95
N SER A 276 3.78 7.65 -20.38
CA SER A 276 2.49 8.06 -20.88
C SER A 276 1.99 9.39 -20.31
N GLU A 277 2.51 9.77 -19.13
CA GLU A 277 2.18 11.04 -18.47
C GLU A 277 2.80 12.23 -19.20
N LEU A 278 3.85 12.00 -20.00
CA LEU A 278 4.44 13.00 -20.89
C LEU A 278 3.56 13.33 -22.11
N LYS A 279 2.66 12.43 -22.52
CA LYS A 279 1.90 12.56 -23.79
C LYS A 279 0.59 13.36 -23.67
N VAL A 280 0.51 14.35 -22.78
CA VAL A 280 -0.72 15.17 -22.60
C VAL A 280 -0.56 16.61 -23.11
N SER A 281 0.45 16.88 -23.94
CA SER A 281 0.64 18.18 -24.58
C SER A 281 0.94 18.03 -26.08
N ALA A 282 0.04 17.40 -26.82
CA ALA A 282 -0.04 17.51 -28.28
C ALA A 282 -1.48 17.85 -28.66
#